data_AF-A0A835PSK5-F1
#
_entry.id   AF-A0A835PSK5-F1
#
_cell.length_a   1.000
_cell.length_b   1.000
_cell.length_c   1.000
_cell.angle_alpha   90.00
_cell.angle_beta   90.00
_cell.angle_gamma   90.00
#
_symmetry.space_group_name_H-M   'P 1'
#
loop_
_entity.id
_entity.type
_entity.pdbx_description
1 polymer ?
#
loop_
_entity_poly.entity_id
_entity_poly.type
_entity_poly.pdbx_seq_one_letter_code
_entity_poly.pdbx_strand_id
1 'polypeptide(L)'
;MVRTDGPANNDHQSDGGSIRLFRKAPPGIRLERIDPHPKPKKKPRIIPGEEIDEKSKMFRRQIKSVAVNGPDVVAAAILNCEKSWARWEAKEFAAKEAAKKEEERVAELKRIRGEKWLPSVARAMQEK
;
A
#
# COMPACT_ATOMS: atom_id res chain seq x y z
N MET A 1 3.86 -40.91 34.22
CA MET A 1 3.53 -39.68 33.46
C MET A 1 4.19 -38.50 34.15
N VAL A 2 5.26 -37.96 33.58
CA VAL A 2 5.98 -36.80 34.11
C VAL A 2 5.46 -35.57 33.36
N ARG A 3 4.85 -34.63 34.07
CA ARG A 3 4.61 -33.27 33.58
C ARG A 3 5.62 -32.37 34.27
N THR A 4 6.61 -31.92 33.52
CA THR A 4 7.50 -30.84 33.93
C THR A 4 6.84 -29.52 33.56
N ASP A 5 6.22 -28.86 34.54
CA ASP A 5 5.84 -27.46 34.38
C ASP A 5 7.11 -26.62 34.56
N GLY A 6 7.61 -26.07 33.44
CA GLY A 6 8.74 -25.15 33.45
C GLY A 6 8.39 -23.86 34.21
N PRO A 7 9.35 -23.20 34.87
CA PRO A 7 9.06 -21.98 35.59
C PRO A 7 8.71 -20.87 34.61
N ALA A 8 7.45 -20.43 34.68
CA ALA A 8 6.94 -19.24 34.03
C ALA A 8 7.76 -18.03 34.48
N ASN A 9 8.63 -17.56 33.60
CA ASN A 9 9.39 -16.33 33.78
C ASN A 9 8.46 -15.14 33.50
N ASN A 10 7.70 -14.74 34.52
CA ASN A 10 6.80 -13.59 34.49
C ASN A 10 7.31 -12.50 35.42
N ASP A 11 8.53 -12.03 35.16
CA ASP A 11 9.02 -10.77 35.72
C ASP A 11 8.53 -9.60 34.84
N HIS A 12 7.21 -9.42 34.78
CA HIS A 12 6.64 -8.15 34.34
C HIS A 12 6.66 -7.17 35.52
N GLN A 13 7.86 -6.76 35.92
CA GLN A 13 8.02 -5.55 36.71
C GLN A 13 7.57 -4.37 35.84
N SER A 14 6.36 -3.91 36.13
CA SER A 14 5.69 -2.78 35.52
C SER A 14 6.42 -1.49 35.88
N ASP A 15 7.53 -1.24 35.20
CA ASP A 15 8.35 -0.03 35.39
C ASP A 15 7.72 1.15 34.65
N GLY A 16 6.58 1.61 35.18
CA GLY A 16 6.11 3.01 35.10
C GLY A 16 6.18 3.73 33.74
N GLY A 17 6.03 3.02 32.62
CA GLY A 17 6.03 3.63 31.29
C GLY A 17 7.41 4.10 30.79
N SER A 18 8.51 3.57 31.31
CA SER A 18 9.86 3.91 30.83
C SER A 18 10.38 2.92 29.78
N ILE A 19 10.99 3.43 28.69
CA ILE A 19 11.58 2.60 27.64
C ILE A 19 13.05 2.29 28.00
N ARG A 20 13.41 1.00 27.93
CA ARG A 20 14.80 0.51 28.02
C ARG A 20 15.26 -0.02 26.66
N LEU A 21 16.52 0.29 26.29
CA LEU A 21 17.16 -0.22 25.07
C LEU A 21 17.59 -1.69 25.22
N PHE A 22 18.08 -2.08 26.40
CA PHE A 22 18.51 -3.44 26.71
C PHE A 22 18.00 -3.85 28.10
N ARG A 23 17.82 -5.15 28.33
CA ARG A 23 17.20 -5.69 29.57
C ARG A 23 17.89 -5.25 30.87
N LYS A 24 19.22 -5.07 30.85
CA LYS A 24 20.04 -4.64 32.01
C LYS A 24 20.47 -3.17 31.96
N ALA A 25 20.09 -2.41 30.92
CA ALA A 25 20.44 -1.00 30.83
C ALA A 25 19.56 -0.18 31.80
N PRO A 26 20.03 0.97 32.29
CA PRO A 26 19.19 1.90 33.04
C PRO A 26 17.99 2.38 32.18
N PRO A 27 16.80 2.59 32.77
CA PRO A 27 15.68 3.20 32.06
C PRO A 27 16.03 4.64 31.68
N GLY A 28 16.07 4.94 30.38
CA GLY A 28 16.55 6.23 29.87
C GLY A 28 15.43 7.18 29.45
N ILE A 29 14.28 6.66 28.99
CA ILE A 29 13.21 7.48 28.42
C ILE A 29 11.96 7.31 29.27
N ARG A 30 11.50 8.39 29.90
CA ARG A 30 10.23 8.44 30.65
C ARG A 30 9.13 8.92 29.71
N LEU A 31 8.13 8.09 29.44
CA LEU A 31 6.95 8.52 28.66
C LEU A 31 5.95 9.17 29.61
N GLU A 32 6.07 10.48 29.83
CA GLU A 32 4.99 11.22 30.46
C GLU A 32 3.81 11.29 29.49
N ARG A 33 2.71 10.58 29.81
CA ARG A 33 1.42 10.76 29.12
C ARG A 33 0.77 12.05 29.60
N ILE A 34 1.38 13.19 29.30
CA ILE A 34 0.65 14.45 29.30
C ILE A 34 0.01 14.50 27.92
N ASP A 35 -1.27 14.14 27.84
CA ASP A 35 -2.08 14.44 26.67
C ASP A 35 -2.50 15.91 26.85
N PRO A 36 -1.84 16.90 26.19
CA PRO A 36 -2.11 18.31 26.44
C PRO A 36 -3.54 18.71 26.05
N HIS A 37 -4.26 17.84 25.34
CA HIS A 37 -5.63 18.05 24.90
C HIS A 37 -6.47 16.81 25.27
N PRO A 38 -7.21 16.82 26.39
CA PRO A 38 -8.10 15.72 26.73
C PRO A 38 -9.11 15.52 25.60
N LYS A 39 -9.09 14.36 24.95
CA LYS A 39 -10.07 14.01 23.91
C LYS A 39 -11.48 14.21 24.47
N PRO A 40 -12.41 14.80 23.70
CA PRO A 40 -13.78 14.97 24.15
C PRO A 40 -14.39 13.60 24.47
N LYS A 41 -14.68 13.37 25.76
CA LYS A 41 -15.27 12.11 26.25
C LYS A 41 -16.73 11.93 25.80
N LYS A 42 -17.38 13.02 25.38
CA LYS A 42 -18.75 13.02 24.87
C LYS A 42 -18.73 12.81 23.36
N LYS A 43 -19.49 11.82 22.90
CA LYS A 43 -19.80 11.66 21.47
C LYS A 43 -20.50 12.93 20.98
N PRO A 44 -20.13 13.49 19.82
CA PRO A 44 -20.89 14.59 19.24
C PRO A 44 -22.33 14.13 19.04
N ARG A 45 -23.30 14.92 19.51
CA ARG A 45 -24.71 14.72 19.15
C ARG A 45 -24.85 15.17 17.70
N ILE A 46 -24.59 14.25 16.77
CA ILE A 46 -25.03 14.38 15.38
C ILE A 46 -26.54 14.27 15.45
N ILE A 47 -27.21 15.42 15.44
CA ILE A 47 -28.66 15.46 15.25
C ILE A 47 -28.87 15.03 13.79
N PRO A 48 -29.70 14.01 13.51
CA PRO A 48 -30.12 13.74 12.15
C PRO A 48 -30.61 15.06 11.55
N GLY A 49 -30.05 15.45 10.39
CA GLY A 49 -30.43 16.70 9.76
C GLY A 49 -31.94 16.81 9.58
N GLU A 50 -32.43 18.05 9.48
CA GLU A 50 -33.82 18.35 9.15
C GLU A 50 -34.30 17.42 8.04
N GLU A 51 -35.48 16.81 8.22
CA GLU A 51 -36.03 15.81 7.30
C GLU A 51 -36.03 16.38 5.89
N ILE A 52 -35.22 15.78 5.02
CA ILE A 52 -35.01 16.30 3.67
C ILE A 52 -36.30 16.09 2.90
N ASP A 53 -37.04 17.16 2.69
CA ASP A 53 -38.22 17.13 1.83
C ASP A 53 -37.78 16.92 0.38
N GLU A 54 -37.95 15.68 -0.11
CA GLU A 54 -37.62 15.31 -1.48
C GLU A 54 -38.45 16.12 -2.50
N LYS A 55 -39.61 16.65 -2.08
CA LYS A 55 -40.44 17.51 -2.92
C LYS A 55 -40.02 18.97 -2.84
N SER A 56 -39.09 19.34 -1.95
CA SER A 56 -38.59 20.71 -1.84
C SER A 56 -37.93 21.17 -3.14
N LYS A 57 -38.13 22.45 -3.47
CA LYS A 57 -37.49 23.08 -4.63
C LYS A 57 -35.96 23.09 -4.48
N MET A 58 -35.46 23.23 -3.25
CA MET A 58 -34.02 23.24 -2.96
C MET A 58 -33.39 21.88 -3.23
N PHE A 59 -34.04 20.80 -2.76
CA PHE A 59 -33.60 19.43 -3.01
C PHE A 59 -33.58 19.08 -4.50
N ARG A 60 -34.66 19.40 -5.23
CA ARG A 60 -34.72 19.20 -6.68
C ARG A 60 -33.67 19.99 -7.46
N ARG A 61 -33.34 21.21 -7.00
CA ARG A 61 -32.28 22.04 -7.60
C ARG A 61 -30.90 21.44 -7.34
N GLN A 62 -30.65 20.94 -6.13
CA GLN A 62 -29.41 20.24 -5.78
C GLN A 62 -29.22 18.98 -6.62
N ILE A 63 -30.26 18.15 -6.78
CA ILE A 63 -30.22 16.97 -7.65
C ILE A 63 -29.88 17.37 -9.10
N LYS A 64 -30.53 18.39 -9.65
CA LYS A 64 -30.24 18.87 -11.02
C LYS A 64 -28.83 19.40 -11.19
N SER A 65 -28.25 20.03 -10.17
CA SER A 65 -26.86 20.49 -10.21
C SER A 65 -25.83 19.36 -10.09
N VAL A 66 -26.22 18.22 -9.49
CA VAL A 66 -25.36 17.04 -9.30
C VAL A 66 -25.52 16.05 -10.45
N ALA A 67 -26.64 16.08 -11.17
CA ALA A 67 -26.89 15.22 -12.31
C ALA A 67 -25.84 15.44 -13.40
N VAL A 68 -24.89 14.52 -13.49
CA VAL A 68 -23.91 14.49 -14.57
C VAL A 68 -24.60 13.96 -15.83
N ASN A 69 -24.31 14.57 -16.98
CA ASN A 69 -24.77 14.06 -18.27
C ASN A 69 -24.23 12.65 -18.49
N GLY A 70 -25.10 11.64 -18.37
CA GLY A 70 -24.75 10.24 -18.57
C GLY A 70 -24.01 9.94 -19.88
N PRO A 71 -24.44 10.50 -21.04
CA PRO A 71 -23.74 10.32 -22.31
C PRO A 71 -22.28 10.80 -22.29
N ASP A 72 -22.02 11.95 -21.64
CA ASP A 72 -20.68 12.53 -21.56
C ASP A 72 -19.74 11.65 -20.71
N VAL A 73 -20.28 11.05 -19.63
CA VAL A 73 -19.53 10.10 -18.79
C VAL A 73 -19.17 8.84 -19.58
N VAL A 74 -20.13 8.28 -20.32
CA VAL A 74 -19.90 7.07 -21.13
C VAL A 74 -18.88 7.37 -22.24
N ALA A 75 -19.00 8.50 -22.93
CA ALA A 75 -18.05 8.93 -23.95
C ALA A 75 -16.64 9.10 -23.36
N ALA A 76 -16.52 9.77 -22.22
CA ALA A 76 -15.23 9.94 -21.54
C ALA A 76 -14.62 8.60 -21.09
N ALA A 77 -15.46 7.66 -20.63
CA ALA A 77 -15.01 6.32 -20.24
C ALA A 77 -14.46 5.53 -21.43
N ILE A 78 -15.14 5.56 -22.58
CA ILE A 78 -14.69 4.91 -23.82
C ILE A 78 -13.35 5.48 -24.27
N LEU A 79 -13.24 6.81 -24.37
CA LEU A 79 -11.99 7.48 -24.78
C LEU A 79 -10.82 7.15 -23.85
N ASN A 80 -11.06 7.10 -22.55
CA ASN A 80 -10.03 6.71 -21.58
C ASN A 80 -9.64 5.23 -21.70
N CYS A 81 -10.60 4.35 -21.97
CA CYS A 81 -10.34 2.95 -22.24
C CYS A 81 -9.42 2.79 -23.45
N GLU A 82 -9.78 3.39 -24.59
CA GLU A 82 -8.98 3.35 -25.82
C GLU A 82 -7.55 3.88 -25.60
N LYS A 83 -7.43 5.02 -24.90
CA LYS A 83 -6.12 5.60 -24.56
C LYS A 83 -5.29 4.68 -23.67
N SER A 84 -5.92 4.01 -22.72
CA SER A 84 -5.23 3.04 -21.85
C SER A 84 -4.76 1.82 -22.62
N TRP A 85 -5.57 1.37 -23.58
CA TRP A 85 -5.28 0.21 -24.40
C TRP A 85 -4.10 0.48 -25.33
N ALA A 86 -4.10 1.61 -26.04
CA ALA A 86 -2.98 2.03 -26.89
C ALA A 86 -1.66 2.17 -26.10
N ARG A 87 -1.71 2.67 -24.86
CA ARG A 87 -0.53 2.74 -23.97
C ARG A 87 -0.03 1.36 -23.59
N TRP A 88 -0.93 0.40 -23.39
CA TRP A 88 -0.57 -0.97 -23.05
C TRP A 88 0.07 -1.67 -24.25
N GLU A 89 -0.53 -1.56 -25.44
CA GLU A 89 0.04 -2.10 -26.68
C GLU A 89 1.44 -1.54 -26.98
N ALA A 90 1.64 -0.23 -26.80
CA ALA A 90 2.94 0.39 -26.98
C ALA A 90 3.99 -0.17 -26.00
N LYS A 91 3.60 -0.44 -24.75
CA LYS A 91 4.48 -1.08 -23.75
C LYS A 91 4.81 -2.52 -24.13
N GLU A 92 3.82 -3.29 -24.57
CA GLU A 92 4.02 -4.67 -25.03
C GLU A 92 4.96 -4.73 -26.23
N PHE A 93 4.79 -3.84 -27.20
CA PHE A 93 5.67 -3.75 -28.35
C PHE A 93 7.11 -3.38 -27.93
N ALA A 94 7.26 -2.37 -27.08
CA ALA A 94 8.56 -1.97 -26.55
C ALA A 94 9.23 -3.08 -25.73
N ALA A 95 8.48 -3.83 -24.92
CA ALA A 95 8.97 -4.95 -24.14
C ALA A 95 9.44 -6.10 -25.06
N LYS A 96 8.68 -6.40 -26.11
CA LYS A 96 9.08 -7.40 -27.12
C LYS A 96 10.33 -6.98 -27.87
N GLU A 97 10.45 -5.72 -28.25
CA GLU A 97 11.66 -5.21 -28.91
C GLU A 97 12.88 -5.27 -27.98
N ALA A 98 12.72 -4.88 -26.71
CA ALA A 98 13.77 -4.99 -25.70
C ALA A 98 14.20 -6.44 -25.46
N ALA A 99 13.24 -7.38 -25.41
CA ALA A 99 13.53 -8.80 -25.29
C ALA A 99 14.37 -9.31 -26.47
N LYS A 100 14.00 -8.96 -27.71
CA LYS A 100 14.78 -9.32 -28.91
C LYS A 100 16.21 -8.75 -28.87
N LYS A 101 16.36 -7.48 -28.50
CA LYS A 101 17.68 -6.83 -28.36
C LYS A 101 18.54 -7.51 -27.30
N GLU A 102 17.94 -7.94 -26.19
CA GLU A 102 18.66 -8.67 -25.15
C GLU A 102 19.03 -10.09 -25.60
N GLU A 103 18.15 -10.79 -26.32
CA GLU A 103 18.45 -12.10 -26.92
C GLU A 103 19.62 -12.01 -27.91
N GLU A 104 19.63 -10.99 -28.78
CA GLU A 104 20.73 -10.72 -29.72
C GLU A 104 22.04 -10.43 -28.97
N ARG A 105 21.99 -9.61 -27.91
CA ARG A 105 23.14 -9.32 -27.06
C ARG A 105 23.67 -10.58 -26.39
N VAL A 106 22.80 -11.43 -25.87
CA VAL A 106 23.15 -12.71 -25.25
C VAL A 106 23.75 -13.67 -26.29
N ALA A 107 23.19 -13.72 -27.50
CA ALA A 107 23.71 -14.55 -28.60
C ALA A 107 25.12 -14.10 -29.01
N GLU A 108 25.38 -12.79 -29.13
CA GLU A 108 26.71 -12.27 -29.45
C GLU A 108 27.72 -12.58 -28.33
N LEU A 109 27.32 -12.44 -27.06
CA LEU A 109 28.15 -12.84 -25.92
C LEU A 109 28.46 -14.34 -25.91
N LYS A 110 27.48 -15.19 -26.27
CA LYS A 110 27.70 -16.63 -26.46
C LYS A 110 28.71 -16.90 -27.59
N ARG A 111 28.64 -16.16 -28.70
CA ARG A 111 29.57 -16.28 -29.83
C ARG A 111 31.00 -15.93 -29.44
N ILE A 112 31.21 -14.82 -28.72
CA ILE A 112 32.54 -14.34 -28.35
C ILE A 112 33.17 -15.16 -27.22
N ARG A 113 32.40 -15.54 -26.20
CA ARG A 113 32.94 -16.05 -24.92
C ARG A 113 32.61 -17.53 -24.63
N GLY A 114 31.78 -18.18 -25.46
CA GLY A 114 31.28 -19.54 -25.24
C GLY A 114 30.22 -19.64 -24.14
N GLU A 115 29.71 -20.84 -23.85
CA GLU A 115 28.56 -21.05 -22.93
C GLU A 115 28.89 -20.94 -21.42
N LYS A 116 30.16 -20.76 -21.05
CA LYS A 116 30.63 -20.90 -19.65
C LYS A 116 30.16 -19.79 -18.69
N TRP A 117 29.71 -18.64 -19.21
CA TRP A 117 29.36 -17.47 -18.39
C TRP A 117 27.92 -17.48 -17.85
N LEU A 118 26.98 -18.12 -18.55
CA LEU A 118 25.55 -18.16 -18.17
C LEU A 118 25.28 -18.88 -16.83
N PRO A 119 25.85 -20.07 -16.55
CA PRO A 119 25.65 -20.74 -15.26
C PRO A 119 26.32 -20.03 -14.07
N SER A 120 27.30 -19.16 -14.34
CA SER A 120 27.98 -18.36 -13.30
C SER A 120 27.10 -17.18 -12.86
N VAL A 121 26.51 -16.45 -13.82
CA VAL A 121 25.59 -15.35 -13.54
C VAL A 121 24.28 -15.85 -12.93
N ALA A 122 23.76 -16.99 -13.40
CA ALA A 122 22.57 -17.61 -12.82
C ALA A 122 22.78 -18.00 -11.35
N ARG A 123 23.97 -18.52 -10.98
CA ARG A 123 24.34 -18.76 -9.57
C ARG A 123 24.43 -17.46 -8.79
N ALA A 124 25.08 -16.43 -9.32
CA ALA A 124 25.22 -15.14 -8.65
C ALA A 124 23.87 -14.39 -8.46
N MET A 125 22.88 -14.63 -9.32
CA MET A 125 21.52 -14.07 -9.17
C MET A 125 20.65 -14.83 -8.17
N GLN A 126 20.93 -16.11 -7.91
CA GLN A 126 20.21 -16.95 -6.93
C GLN A 126 20.69 -16.74 -5.49
N GLU A 127 21.91 -16.21 -5.30
CA GLU A 127 22.50 -15.96 -3.98
C GLU A 127 22.05 -14.63 -3.32
N LYS A 128 20.88 -14.09 -3.71
CA LYS A 128 20.28 -12.89 -3.10
C LYS A 128 18.99 -13.20 -2.37
#